data_AF-A0A6B2DSX2-F1
#
_entry.id   AF-A0A6B2DSX2-F1
#
_cell.length_a   1.000
_cell.length_b   1.000
_cell.length_c   1.000
_cell.angle_alpha   90.00
_cell.angle_beta   90.00
_cell.angle_gamma   90.00
#
_symmetry.space_group_name_H-M   'P 1'
#
loop_
_entity.id
_entity.type
_entity.pdbx_description
1 polymer ?
#
loop_
_entity_poly.entity_id
_entity_poly.type
_entity_poly.pdbx_seq_one_letter_code
_entity_poly.pdbx_strand_id
1 'polypeptide(L)'
;SRIVPNLITTSGPGDLFTIRNIGNLVPAGQADPSMNASIEFAVGVLGVEEIVVCGHSGCGAMAALADGPPPGPLSVWLRHAEPSAHRLGAAT
;
A
#
# COMPACT_ATOMS: atom_id res chain seq x y z
N SER A 1 -0.05 -4.66 11.91
CA SER A 1 -0.87 -5.06 10.74
C SER A 1 -1.47 -6.42 11.04
N ARG A 2 -2.77 -6.61 10.75
CA ARG A 2 -3.52 -7.84 11.04
C ARG A 2 -3.50 -8.85 9.89
N ILE A 3 -2.79 -8.52 8.81
CA ILE A 3 -2.68 -9.33 7.60
C ILE A 3 -1.34 -10.05 7.59
N VAL A 4 -1.38 -11.36 7.34
CA VAL A 4 -0.20 -12.20 7.12
C VAL A 4 -0.38 -12.83 5.73
N PRO A 5 0.16 -12.21 4.66
CA PRO A 5 -0.11 -12.64 3.28
C PRO A 5 0.18 -14.12 3.04
N ASN A 6 1.33 -14.61 3.52
CA ASN A 6 1.73 -16.01 3.39
C ASN A 6 0.68 -17.01 3.91
N LEU A 7 -0.02 -16.69 4.99
CA LEU A 7 -1.07 -17.57 5.53
C LEU A 7 -2.34 -17.55 4.67
N ILE A 8 -2.66 -16.41 4.05
CA ILE A 8 -3.84 -16.24 3.20
C ILE A 8 -3.62 -16.96 1.86
N THR A 9 -2.42 -16.89 1.32
CA THR A 9 -2.06 -17.46 0.01
C THR A 9 -1.47 -18.87 0.11
N THR A 10 -1.33 -19.43 1.32
CA THR A 10 -0.66 -20.72 1.56
C THR A 10 0.76 -20.75 0.96
N SER A 11 1.48 -19.65 1.10
CA SER A 11 2.84 -19.47 0.56
C SER A 11 3.90 -19.83 1.60
N GLY A 12 4.97 -20.47 1.14
CA GLY A 12 6.16 -20.78 1.92
C GLY A 12 7.18 -19.63 1.94
N PRO A 13 8.26 -19.76 2.73
CA PRO A 13 9.36 -18.80 2.73
C PRO A 13 9.99 -18.66 1.33
N GLY A 14 10.08 -17.42 0.83
CA GLY A 14 10.65 -17.12 -0.49
C GLY A 14 9.62 -17.01 -1.61
N ASP A 15 8.40 -17.52 -1.42
CA ASP A 15 7.35 -17.48 -2.45
C ASP A 15 6.78 -16.07 -2.66
N LEU A 16 6.80 -15.22 -1.62
CA LEU A 16 6.31 -13.84 -1.69
C LEU A 16 7.42 -12.82 -1.41
N PHE A 17 7.61 -11.88 -2.33
CA PHE A 17 8.33 -10.64 -2.08
C PHE A 17 7.37 -9.59 -1.50
N THR A 18 7.46 -9.34 -0.19
CA THR A 18 6.45 -8.54 0.53
C THR A 18 6.97 -7.16 0.92
N ILE A 19 6.22 -6.12 0.55
CA ILE A 19 6.43 -4.75 1.03
C ILE A 19 5.23 -4.35 1.90
N ARG A 20 5.48 -3.66 3.01
CA ARG A 20 4.42 -3.23 3.95
C ARG A 20 4.64 -1.78 4.32
N ASN A 21 3.65 -0.95 4.03
CA ASN A 21 3.63 0.44 4.45
C ASN A 21 2.26 0.81 5.06
N ILE A 22 2.13 2.04 5.54
CA ILE A 22 0.90 2.53 6.17
C ILE A 22 -0.18 2.67 5.09
N GLY A 23 -1.28 1.92 5.22
CA GLY A 23 -2.40 2.03 4.29
C GLY A 23 -2.18 1.36 2.93
N ASN A 24 -1.16 0.50 2.78
CA ASN A 24 -0.90 -0.29 1.56
C ASN A 24 -0.90 0.58 0.29
N LEU A 25 -0.27 1.75 0.38
CA LEU A 25 -0.27 2.76 -0.68
C LEU A 25 0.89 2.53 -1.64
N VAL A 26 0.63 2.82 -2.91
CA VAL A 26 1.65 2.90 -3.95
C VAL A 26 1.61 4.32 -4.49
N PRO A 27 2.51 5.21 -4.03
CA PRO A 27 2.57 6.59 -4.51
C PRO A 27 2.80 6.65 -6.02
N ALA A 28 2.11 7.55 -6.71
CA ALA A 28 2.26 7.72 -8.16
C ALA A 28 3.62 8.34 -8.52
N GLY A 29 4.13 7.99 -9.71
CA GLY A 29 5.41 8.51 -10.21
C GLY A 29 6.58 8.01 -9.37
N GLN A 30 7.51 8.90 -9.02
CA GLN A 30 8.68 8.61 -8.17
C GLN A 30 8.56 9.23 -6.77
N ALA A 31 7.33 9.34 -6.26
CA ALA A 31 7.07 10.02 -5.00
C ALA A 31 7.56 9.24 -3.76
N ASP A 32 7.84 7.94 -3.90
CA ASP A 32 8.49 7.14 -2.85
C ASP A 32 9.56 6.21 -3.43
N PRO A 33 10.85 6.61 -3.38
CA PRO A 33 11.95 5.83 -3.92
C PRO A 33 12.03 4.39 -3.38
N SER A 34 11.57 4.15 -2.14
CA SER A 34 11.58 2.81 -1.56
C SER A 34 10.58 1.89 -2.27
N MET A 35 9.32 2.32 -2.43
CA MET A 35 8.33 1.57 -3.20
C MET A 35 8.73 1.40 -4.66
N ASN A 36 9.25 2.45 -5.30
CA ASN A 36 9.69 2.39 -6.70
C ASN A 36 10.82 1.35 -6.89
N ALA A 37 11.89 1.42 -6.09
CA ALA A 37 12.99 0.47 -6.17
C ALA A 37 12.54 -0.96 -5.86
N SER A 38 11.59 -1.13 -4.95
CA SER A 38 11.05 -2.45 -4.62
C SER A 38 10.27 -3.07 -5.78
N ILE A 39 9.47 -2.28 -6.52
CA ILE A 39 8.77 -2.75 -7.72
C ILE A 39 9.77 -3.06 -8.84
N GLU A 40 10.75 -2.19 -9.06
CA GLU A 40 11.79 -2.40 -10.07
C GLU A 40 12.59 -3.67 -9.81
N PHE A 41 12.97 -3.92 -8.55
CA PHE A 41 13.67 -5.14 -8.17
C PHE A 41 12.79 -6.39 -8.30
N ALA A 42 11.53 -6.32 -7.86
CA ALA A 42 10.60 -7.44 -7.96
C ALA A 42 10.41 -7.87 -9.42
N VAL A 43 10.17 -6.92 -10.32
CA VAL A 43 9.91 -7.23 -11.73
C VAL A 43 11.20 -7.52 -12.49
N GLY A 44 12.21 -6.66 -12.40
CA GLY A 44 13.41 -6.72 -13.23
C GLY A 44 14.47 -7.72 -12.75
N VAL A 45 14.51 -8.01 -11.45
CA VAL A 45 15.53 -8.89 -10.86
C VAL A 45 14.95 -10.22 -10.41
N LEU A 46 13.84 -10.20 -9.66
CA LEU A 46 13.20 -11.43 -9.19
C LEU A 46 12.29 -12.08 -10.23
N GLY A 47 11.88 -11.34 -11.27
CA GLY A 47 11.02 -11.86 -12.33
C GLY A 47 9.61 -12.21 -11.85
N VAL A 48 9.05 -11.47 -10.89
CA VAL A 48 7.67 -11.73 -10.43
C VAL A 48 6.67 -11.45 -11.56
N GLU A 49 5.72 -12.36 -11.75
CA GLU A 49 4.70 -12.25 -12.81
C GLU A 49 3.44 -11.51 -12.32
N GLU A 50 3.20 -11.52 -11.01
CA GLU A 50 2.00 -10.96 -10.39
C GLU A 50 2.36 -9.99 -9.26
N ILE A 51 1.66 -8.85 -9.22
CA ILE A 51 1.73 -7.87 -8.14
C ILE A 51 0.35 -7.74 -7.51
N VAL A 52 0.27 -7.95 -6.20
CA VAL A 52 -0.98 -7.87 -5.44
C VAL A 52 -0.91 -6.73 -4.42
N VAL A 53 -1.87 -5.80 -4.49
CA VAL A 53 -2.07 -4.78 -3.46
C VAL A 53 -3.07 -5.30 -2.42
N CYS A 54 -2.56 -5.75 -1.28
CA CYS A 54 -3.37 -6.34 -0.21
C CYS A 54 -3.89 -5.29 0.78
N GLY A 55 -5.12 -4.82 0.58
CA GLY A 55 -5.87 -4.02 1.56
C GLY A 55 -6.54 -4.86 2.65
N HIS A 56 -7.14 -4.21 3.65
CA HIS A 56 -7.96 -4.89 4.66
C HIS A 56 -9.03 -4.01 5.30
N SER A 57 -10.10 -4.63 5.80
CA SER A 57 -11.16 -3.93 6.53
C SER A 57 -10.65 -3.32 7.85
N GLY A 58 -11.28 -2.21 8.24
CA GLY A 58 -10.93 -1.47 9.46
C GLY A 58 -9.48 -0.96 9.49
N CYS A 59 -8.90 -0.64 8.33
CA CYS A 59 -7.54 -0.10 8.25
C CYS A 59 -7.46 1.25 8.96
N GLY A 60 -6.65 1.33 10.03
CA GLY A 60 -6.50 2.56 10.81
C GLY A 60 -5.95 3.74 10.01
N ALA A 61 -5.15 3.48 8.98
CA ALA A 61 -4.67 4.52 8.06
C ALA A 61 -5.81 5.13 7.22
N MET A 62 -6.76 4.29 6.78
CA MET A 62 -7.92 4.75 6.01
C MET A 62 -8.93 5.46 6.91
N ALA A 63 -9.09 5.00 8.16
CA ALA A 63 -9.87 5.72 9.17
C ALA A 63 -9.27 7.11 9.44
N ALA A 64 -7.96 7.18 9.68
CA ALA A 64 -7.26 8.45 9.89
C ALA A 64 -7.36 9.40 8.68
N LEU A 65 -7.32 8.87 7.45
CA LEU A 65 -7.56 9.65 6.24
C LEU A 65 -8.97 10.24 6.21
N ALA A 66 -9.99 9.44 6.57
CA ALA A 66 -11.38 9.88 6.59
C ALA A 66 -11.66 10.94 7.68
N ASP A 67 -11.03 10.79 8.84
CA ASP A 67 -11.21 11.70 9.99
C ASP A 67 -10.38 12.99 9.88
N GLY A 68 -9.46 13.06 8.91
CA GLY A 68 -8.48 14.14 8.79
C GLY A 68 -7.25 13.90 9.67
N PRO A 69 -6.14 13.41 9.10
CA PRO A 69 -4.96 13.07 9.89
C PRO A 69 -4.29 14.34 10.45
N PRO A 70 -3.68 14.28 11.66
CA PRO A 70 -3.02 15.44 12.25
C PRO A 70 -1.84 15.93 11.39
N PRO A 71 -1.45 17.21 11.48
CA PRO A 71 -0.28 17.72 10.79
C PRO A 71 0.98 16.91 11.13
N GLY A 72 1.74 16.50 10.11
CA GLY A 72 2.98 15.75 10.30
C GLY A 72 3.25 14.74 9.18
N PRO A 73 4.26 13.86 9.36
CA PRO A 73 4.64 12.88 8.35
C PRO A 73 3.49 11.96 7.92
N LEU A 74 2.60 11.60 8.85
CA LEU A 74 1.45 10.76 8.55
C LEU A 74 0.48 11.44 7.58
N SER A 75 0.13 12.71 7.80
CA SER A 75 -0.77 13.42 6.88
C SER A 75 -0.11 13.67 5.53
N VAL A 76 1.20 13.92 5.48
CA VAL A 76 1.95 13.98 4.21
C VAL A 76 1.88 12.66 3.46
N TRP A 77 2.09 11.53 4.14
CA TRP A 77 2.01 10.20 3.53
C TRP A 77 0.60 9.86 3.04
N LEU A 78 -0.43 10.14 3.86
CA LEU A 78 -1.81 9.81 3.51
C LEU A 78 -2.37 10.64 2.35
N ARG A 79 -1.73 11.75 1.96
CA ARG A 79 -2.07 12.50 0.72
C ARG A 79 -2.03 11.62 -0.53
N HIS A 80 -1.18 10.59 -0.56
CA HIS A 80 -1.15 9.65 -1.68
C HIS A 80 -2.46 8.86 -1.86
N ALA A 81 -3.30 8.79 -0.83
CA ALA A 81 -4.61 8.13 -0.88
C ALA A 81 -5.77 9.09 -1.21
N GLU A 82 -5.56 10.42 -1.16
CA GLU A 82 -6.59 11.42 -1.43
C GLU A 82 -7.30 11.19 -2.77
N PRO A 83 -6.61 10.93 -3.90
CA PRO A 83 -7.29 10.66 -5.17
C PRO A 83 -8.29 9.49 -5.09
N SER A 84 -7.98 8.47 -4.28
CA SER A 84 -8.88 7.33 -4.07
C SER A 84 -10.07 7.70 -3.17
N ALA A 85 -9.85 8.51 -2.14
CA ALA A 85 -10.92 9.03 -1.29
C ALA A 85 -11.89 9.95 -2.08
N HIS A 86 -11.35 10.83 -2.93
CA HIS A 86 -12.15 11.70 -3.80
C HIS A 86 -13.03 10.90 -4.78
N ARG A 87 -12.50 9.81 -5.35
CA ARG A 87 -13.30 8.92 -6.22
C ARG A 87 -14.47 8.27 -5.48
N LEU A 88 -14.31 7.94 -4.20
CA LEU A 88 -15.39 7.39 -3.39
C LEU A 88 -16.49 8.43 -3.14
N GLY A 89 -16.11 9.67 -2.79
CA GLY A 89 -17.06 10.76 -2.53
C GLY A 89 -17.77 11.30 -3.78
N ALA A 90 -17.22 11.08 -4.98
CA ALA A 90 -17.86 11.42 -6.25
C ALA A 90 -18.81 10.31 -6.78
N ALA A 91 -18.77 9.13 -6.16
CA ALA A 91 -19.61 7.98 -6.53
C ALA A 91 -20.86 7.82 -5.64
N THR A 92 -21.09 8.78 -4.74
CA THR A 92 -22.27 8.91 -3.86
C THR A 92 -23.02 10.18 -4.19
#